data_AF-A0A9E6ECA9-F1
#
_entry.id   AF-A0A9E6ECA9-F1
#
_cell.length_a   1.000
_cell.length_b   1.000
_cell.length_c   1.000
_cell.angle_alpha   90.00
_cell.angle_beta   90.00
_cell.angle_gamma   90.00
#
_symmetry.space_group_name_H-M   'P 1'
#
loop_
_entity.id
_entity.type
_entity.pdbx_description
1 polymer ?
#
loop_
_entity_poly.entity_id
_entity_poly.type
_entity_poly.pdbx_seq_one_letter_code
_entity_poly.pdbx_strand_id
1 'polypeptide(L)'
;MLSWPNVWVASFSAVPGYLAWVSLVPFIYLWRQSGWRGAFVQGWVLGFIYYLGILSWITLINRDTNVSNQFTWLIFSVCGAFYMGLFSATSKFVSERLRWPDALVLPLGWVAWEYLRGHVLFGGWPWGSLGHTQYSNVLIRQIAATAGVGGISFLVAWVNVILAQALARVVASGWGAWPGAWPQAVKPAAWRAKWQQRPVLGSVTALLVTLWVVLLGVGAVEAVMFVRAPQKHFRVALLQGNTDTTARWDRAYKTSLLDRMQRLHLQAVAQKPALIIWAESCFPGILDYPSEREWEDRLRGLVKTGGVPTLLTSNEYVQENNADGQGYHHYNSSFLLGPAGETLGRYRKIKLVPFGEYIPWEILKKFLHAVVREPIPVDFEPGHEYASLVFGDLNLSPLICYEDHFEELGFQLARRGARLFAGMANDRWAGTSAMSYQHTAMSVFLAIEHRVYMAKANMTGPTCLIDPWGNISRPLPYFQEGFKLEDVAYTPNYRTFFTRFGNIVVFSFLILFFSLLAVAFAVRKRA
;
A
#
# COMPACT_ATOMS: atom_id res chain seq x y z
N MET A 1 -16.60 -10.05 -10.83
CA MET A 1 -15.69 -10.35 -9.71
C MET A 1 -14.58 -9.30 -9.68
N LEU A 2 -14.96 -8.04 -9.47
CA LEU A 2 -14.09 -6.88 -9.59
C LEU A 2 -14.38 -6.00 -8.39
N SER A 3 -13.67 -6.23 -7.29
CA SER A 3 -13.82 -5.45 -6.07
C SER A 3 -12.47 -5.10 -5.48
N TRP A 4 -11.79 -4.24 -6.21
CA TRP A 4 -10.99 -3.15 -5.69
C TRP A 4 -11.18 -2.04 -6.73
N PRO A 5 -11.21 -0.75 -6.38
CA PRO A 5 -11.55 0.27 -7.37
C PRO A 5 -10.57 0.11 -8.53
N ASN A 6 -11.14 0.01 -9.72
CA ASN A 6 -10.46 0.51 -10.91
C ASN A 6 -9.37 -0.41 -11.44
N VAL A 7 -9.79 -1.52 -12.06
CA VAL A 7 -9.04 -1.93 -13.26
C VAL A 7 -9.02 -0.77 -14.29
N TRP A 8 -10.07 0.10 -14.29
CA TRP A 8 -10.24 1.14 -15.32
C TRP A 8 -10.64 2.56 -14.86
N VAL A 9 -11.17 2.80 -13.65
CA VAL A 9 -11.66 4.16 -13.30
C VAL A 9 -10.56 5.02 -12.68
N ALA A 10 -10.23 6.15 -13.28
CA ALA A 10 -9.32 7.14 -12.68
C ALA A 10 -10.09 8.07 -11.72
N SER A 11 -10.69 7.53 -10.64
CA SER A 11 -11.47 8.36 -9.70
C SER A 11 -11.56 7.81 -8.26
N PHE A 12 -11.74 8.72 -7.29
CA PHE A 12 -12.04 8.44 -5.88
C PHE A 12 -13.52 8.07 -5.65
N SER A 13 -14.05 7.13 -6.42
CA SER A 13 -15.44 6.66 -6.23
C SER A 13 -15.55 5.68 -5.07
N ALA A 14 -16.64 5.80 -4.29
CA ALA A 14 -16.98 4.87 -3.20
C ALA A 14 -17.65 3.57 -3.71
N VAL A 15 -18.25 3.59 -4.91
CA VAL A 15 -19.05 2.48 -5.47
C VAL A 15 -18.27 1.14 -5.53
N PRO A 16 -16.99 1.11 -5.94
CA PRO A 16 -16.25 -0.15 -6.03
C PRO A 16 -15.93 -0.79 -4.67
N GLY A 17 -15.88 0.01 -3.58
CA GLY A 17 -15.63 -0.50 -2.23
C GLY A 17 -16.77 -1.37 -1.71
N TYR A 18 -18.02 -1.08 -2.10
CA TYR A 18 -19.19 -1.86 -1.70
C TYR A 18 -19.28 -3.22 -2.40
N LEU A 19 -18.80 -3.32 -3.64
CA LEU A 19 -18.76 -4.59 -4.38
C LEU A 19 -17.87 -5.63 -3.71
N ALA A 20 -16.93 -5.20 -2.86
CA ALA A 20 -16.03 -6.07 -2.10
C ALA A 20 -16.74 -7.04 -1.17
N TRP A 21 -17.88 -6.61 -0.63
CA TRP A 21 -18.66 -7.40 0.32
C TRP A 21 -19.36 -8.60 -0.31
N VAL A 22 -19.44 -8.66 -1.64
CA VAL A 22 -20.13 -9.74 -2.39
C VAL A 22 -19.25 -10.39 -3.46
N SER A 23 -18.04 -9.89 -3.69
CA SER A 23 -17.23 -10.29 -4.85
C SER A 23 -16.67 -11.70 -4.75
N LEU A 24 -16.37 -12.20 -3.56
CA LEU A 24 -15.81 -13.53 -3.38
C LEU A 24 -16.90 -14.61 -3.35
N VAL A 25 -18.19 -14.23 -3.27
CA VAL A 25 -19.32 -15.16 -3.18
C VAL A 25 -19.32 -16.22 -4.30
N PRO A 26 -19.20 -15.87 -5.60
CA PRO A 26 -19.15 -16.89 -6.65
C PRO A 26 -17.94 -17.83 -6.55
N PHE A 27 -16.79 -17.33 -6.08
CA PHE A 27 -15.56 -18.10 -5.97
C PHE A 27 -15.70 -19.10 -4.83
N ILE A 28 -16.19 -18.64 -3.67
CA ILE A 28 -16.46 -19.49 -2.51
C ILE A 28 -17.46 -20.60 -2.89
N TYR A 29 -18.48 -20.27 -3.69
CA TYR A 29 -19.44 -21.25 -4.19
C TYR A 29 -18.78 -22.36 -5.02
N LEU A 30 -17.88 -22.01 -5.95
CA LEU A 30 -17.13 -22.98 -6.78
C LEU A 30 -16.06 -23.73 -5.97
N TRP A 31 -15.38 -23.03 -5.06
CA TRP A 31 -14.36 -23.56 -4.17
C TRP A 31 -14.90 -24.67 -3.29
N ARG A 32 -16.16 -24.59 -2.83
CA ARG A 32 -16.78 -25.67 -2.03
C ARG A 32 -17.00 -26.96 -2.82
N GLN A 33 -17.12 -26.87 -4.14
CA GLN A 33 -17.41 -27.99 -5.03
C GLN A 33 -16.16 -28.69 -5.56
N SER A 34 -15.00 -28.04 -5.48
CA SER A 34 -13.73 -28.64 -5.86
C SER A 34 -13.08 -29.37 -4.68
N GLY A 35 -12.07 -30.22 -4.94
CA GLY A 35 -11.07 -30.61 -3.95
C GLY A 35 -9.88 -29.64 -3.98
N TRP A 36 -8.91 -29.77 -3.08
CA TRP A 36 -7.80 -28.80 -2.95
C TRP A 36 -7.02 -28.48 -4.25
N ARG A 37 -6.84 -29.46 -5.15
CA ARG A 37 -6.21 -29.23 -6.47
C ARG A 37 -7.07 -28.37 -7.39
N GLY A 38 -8.38 -28.63 -7.43
CA GLY A 38 -9.32 -27.80 -8.19
C GLY A 38 -9.44 -26.40 -7.60
N ALA A 39 -9.40 -26.29 -6.26
CA ALA A 39 -9.35 -25.01 -5.57
C ALA A 39 -8.09 -24.21 -5.95
N PHE A 40 -6.91 -24.85 -6.06
CA PHE A 40 -5.70 -24.19 -6.56
C PHE A 40 -5.93 -23.57 -7.93
N VAL A 41 -6.43 -24.34 -8.91
CA VAL A 41 -6.65 -23.86 -10.28
C VAL A 41 -7.68 -22.73 -10.30
N GLN A 42 -8.80 -22.86 -9.57
CA GLN A 42 -9.80 -21.81 -9.46
C GLN A 42 -9.23 -20.52 -8.88
N GLY A 43 -8.44 -20.63 -7.81
CA GLY A 43 -7.79 -19.49 -7.15
C GLY A 43 -6.75 -18.85 -8.07
N TRP A 44 -5.95 -19.65 -8.76
CA TRP A 44 -4.95 -19.18 -9.70
C TRP A 44 -5.58 -18.45 -10.89
N VAL A 45 -6.59 -19.03 -11.55
CA VAL A 45 -7.28 -18.38 -12.68
C VAL A 45 -7.93 -17.08 -12.25
N LEU A 46 -8.61 -17.08 -11.10
CA LEU A 46 -9.22 -15.86 -10.56
C LEU A 46 -8.17 -14.79 -10.25
N GLY A 47 -7.10 -15.18 -9.55
CA GLY A 47 -6.00 -14.28 -9.22
C GLY A 47 -5.33 -13.73 -10.47
N PHE A 48 -5.15 -14.54 -11.51
CA PHE A 48 -4.55 -14.12 -12.78
C PHE A 48 -5.40 -13.04 -13.47
N ILE A 49 -6.70 -13.27 -13.60
CA ILE A 49 -7.63 -12.27 -14.17
C ILE A 49 -7.62 -10.99 -13.33
N TYR A 50 -7.65 -11.12 -12.00
CA TYR A 50 -7.63 -9.98 -11.09
C TYR A 50 -6.36 -9.14 -11.23
N TYR A 51 -5.19 -9.79 -11.17
CA TYR A 51 -3.90 -9.07 -11.19
C TYR A 51 -3.55 -8.52 -12.57
N LEU A 52 -3.92 -9.20 -13.66
CA LEU A 52 -3.81 -8.62 -15.01
C LEU A 52 -4.57 -7.29 -15.10
N GLY A 53 -5.76 -7.24 -14.52
CA GLY A 53 -6.56 -6.03 -14.47
C GLY A 53 -5.94 -4.94 -13.59
N ILE A 54 -5.79 -5.21 -12.29
CA ILE A 54 -5.41 -4.18 -11.31
C ILE A 54 -4.02 -3.59 -11.58
N LEU A 55 -3.14 -4.36 -12.24
CA LEU A 55 -1.78 -3.95 -12.58
C LEU A 55 -1.58 -3.54 -14.03
N SER A 56 -2.66 -3.43 -14.81
CA SER A 56 -2.59 -3.01 -16.21
C SER A 56 -1.83 -1.67 -16.40
N TRP A 57 -1.84 -0.80 -15.39
CA TRP A 57 -1.09 0.45 -15.39
C TRP A 57 0.44 0.27 -15.44
N ILE A 58 0.99 -0.88 -15.05
CA ILE A 58 2.43 -1.17 -15.19
C ILE A 58 2.86 -1.09 -16.65
N THR A 59 1.98 -1.49 -17.58
CA THR A 59 2.24 -1.40 -19.03
C THR A 59 2.33 0.04 -19.54
N LEU A 60 1.86 1.01 -18.75
CA LEU A 60 1.87 2.43 -19.11
C LEU A 60 3.13 3.15 -18.63
N ILE A 61 3.93 2.52 -17.77
CA ILE A 61 5.23 3.03 -17.33
C ILE A 61 6.11 3.19 -18.56
N ASN A 62 6.68 4.38 -18.77
CA ASN A 62 7.66 4.67 -19.83
C ASN A 62 7.26 4.14 -21.22
N ARG A 63 6.13 4.65 -21.75
CA ARG A 63 5.52 4.24 -23.03
C ARG A 63 6.48 4.17 -24.23
N ASP A 64 7.60 4.89 -24.19
CA ASP A 64 8.45 5.07 -25.37
C ASP A 64 9.56 4.02 -25.55
N THR A 65 9.85 3.11 -24.61
CA THR A 65 11.09 2.31 -24.75
C THR A 65 11.17 0.86 -24.26
N ASN A 66 10.18 0.18 -23.64
CA ASN A 66 10.54 -1.12 -23.05
C ASN A 66 9.49 -2.24 -23.03
N VAL A 67 9.79 -3.32 -23.79
CA VAL A 67 9.15 -4.64 -23.67
C VAL A 67 9.26 -5.18 -22.23
N SER A 68 10.25 -4.71 -21.45
CA SER A 68 10.44 -5.07 -20.04
C SER A 68 9.22 -4.78 -19.15
N ASN A 69 8.42 -3.75 -19.45
CA ASN A 69 7.25 -3.40 -18.63
C ASN A 69 6.09 -4.39 -18.81
N GLN A 70 5.94 -4.94 -20.02
CA GLN A 70 4.96 -6.01 -20.27
C GLN A 70 5.35 -7.29 -19.55
N PHE A 71 6.64 -7.63 -19.54
CA PHE A 71 7.16 -8.76 -18.78
C PHE A 71 6.99 -8.55 -17.27
N THR A 72 7.31 -7.36 -16.76
CA THR A 72 7.12 -7.02 -15.34
C THR A 72 5.65 -7.16 -14.93
N TRP A 73 4.74 -6.58 -15.71
CA TRP A 73 3.30 -6.72 -15.49
C TRP A 73 2.86 -8.20 -15.45
N LEU A 74 3.32 -9.00 -16.40
CA LEU A 74 2.98 -10.43 -16.45
C LEU A 74 3.57 -11.20 -15.27
N ILE A 75 4.82 -10.93 -14.88
CA ILE A 75 5.48 -11.56 -13.73
C ILE A 75 4.71 -11.27 -12.45
N PHE A 76 4.40 -10.00 -12.16
CA PHE A 76 3.61 -9.65 -10.97
C PHE A 76 2.22 -10.28 -11.01
N SER A 77 1.59 -10.34 -12.19
CA SER A 77 0.27 -10.96 -12.35
C SER A 77 0.29 -12.46 -12.08
N VAL A 78 1.30 -13.18 -12.60
CA VAL A 78 1.48 -14.62 -12.38
C VAL A 78 1.84 -14.91 -10.92
N CYS A 79 2.73 -14.12 -10.32
CA CYS A 79 3.08 -14.27 -8.91
C CYS A 79 1.86 -14.02 -8.02
N GLY A 80 1.12 -12.94 -8.23
CA GLY A 80 -0.12 -12.67 -7.49
C GLY A 80 -1.16 -13.80 -7.65
N ALA A 81 -1.33 -14.31 -8.87
CA ALA A 81 -2.18 -15.46 -9.15
C ALA A 81 -1.76 -16.71 -8.38
N PHE A 82 -0.45 -16.95 -8.27
CA PHE A 82 0.11 -18.07 -7.53
C PHE A 82 -0.21 -17.97 -6.03
N TYR A 83 -0.07 -16.79 -5.41
CA TYR A 83 -0.48 -16.56 -4.03
C TYR A 83 -1.98 -16.86 -3.82
N MET A 84 -2.84 -16.43 -4.76
CA MET A 84 -4.28 -16.71 -4.71
C MET A 84 -4.59 -18.21 -4.84
N GLY A 85 -3.85 -18.91 -5.72
CA GLY A 85 -3.93 -20.37 -5.86
C GLY A 85 -3.51 -21.10 -4.58
N LEU A 86 -2.39 -20.71 -3.96
CA LEU A 86 -1.91 -21.29 -2.71
C LEU A 86 -2.86 -21.05 -1.54
N PHE A 87 -3.37 -19.81 -1.39
CA PHE A 87 -4.43 -19.48 -0.45
C PHE A 87 -5.62 -20.44 -0.59
N SER A 88 -6.13 -20.55 -1.81
CA SER A 88 -7.30 -21.34 -2.12
C SER A 88 -7.09 -22.82 -1.80
N ALA A 89 -5.95 -23.37 -2.22
CA ALA A 89 -5.58 -24.77 -2.02
C ALA A 89 -5.37 -25.13 -0.55
N THR A 90 -4.60 -24.31 0.19
CA THR A 90 -4.29 -24.56 1.59
C THR A 90 -5.51 -24.39 2.49
N SER A 91 -6.33 -23.37 2.24
CA SER A 91 -7.61 -23.20 2.94
C SER A 91 -8.53 -24.40 2.67
N LYS A 92 -8.56 -24.91 1.43
CA LYS A 92 -9.38 -26.07 1.08
C LYS A 92 -8.89 -27.32 1.79
N PHE A 93 -7.58 -27.53 1.78
CA PHE A 93 -6.95 -28.64 2.46
C PHE A 93 -7.28 -28.64 3.95
N VAL A 94 -7.13 -27.50 4.65
CA VAL A 94 -7.48 -27.36 6.07
C VAL A 94 -8.97 -27.64 6.31
N SER A 95 -9.85 -27.02 5.53
CA SER A 95 -11.31 -27.20 5.64
C SER A 95 -11.72 -28.66 5.48
N GLU A 96 -11.25 -29.34 4.42
CA GLU A 96 -11.59 -30.75 4.16
C GLU A 96 -11.01 -31.69 5.22
N ARG A 97 -9.79 -31.40 5.67
CA ARG A 97 -9.03 -32.33 6.50
C ARG A 97 -9.41 -32.30 7.96
N LEU A 98 -9.61 -31.11 8.49
CA LEU A 98 -9.98 -30.89 9.89
C LEU A 98 -11.49 -30.75 10.06
N ARG A 99 -12.25 -30.58 8.98
CA ARG A 99 -13.70 -30.29 9.01
C ARG A 99 -14.00 -29.03 9.82
N TRP A 100 -13.11 -28.04 9.75
CA TRP A 100 -13.28 -26.73 10.42
C TRP A 100 -14.27 -25.84 9.64
N PRO A 101 -14.94 -24.88 10.31
CA PRO A 101 -15.88 -23.99 9.63
C PRO A 101 -15.17 -23.12 8.57
N ASP A 102 -15.71 -23.09 7.36
CA ASP A 102 -15.19 -22.25 6.26
C ASP A 102 -15.19 -20.75 6.63
N ALA A 103 -16.12 -20.33 7.49
CA ALA A 103 -16.20 -18.97 8.03
C ALA A 103 -15.00 -18.57 8.89
N LEU A 104 -14.19 -19.53 9.37
CA LEU A 104 -12.91 -19.24 10.01
C LEU A 104 -11.75 -19.47 9.04
N VAL A 105 -11.74 -20.61 8.36
CA VAL A 105 -10.58 -21.02 7.57
C VAL A 105 -10.31 -20.06 6.40
N LEU A 106 -11.35 -19.63 5.67
CA LEU A 106 -11.17 -18.77 4.50
C LEU A 106 -10.68 -17.36 4.86
N PRO A 107 -11.29 -16.62 5.82
CA PRO A 107 -10.78 -15.29 6.18
C PRO A 107 -9.39 -15.33 6.80
N LEU A 108 -9.09 -16.32 7.66
CA LEU A 108 -7.76 -16.51 8.23
C LEU A 108 -6.72 -16.78 7.15
N GLY A 109 -7.04 -17.70 6.23
CA GLY A 109 -6.16 -18.03 5.10
C GLY A 109 -5.95 -16.82 4.19
N TRP A 110 -7.00 -16.03 3.93
CA TRP A 110 -6.90 -14.84 3.10
C TRP A 110 -5.88 -13.86 3.68
N VAL A 111 -6.03 -13.49 4.95
CA VAL A 111 -5.10 -12.55 5.61
C VAL A 111 -3.69 -13.12 5.70
N ALA A 112 -3.54 -14.41 6.00
CA ALA A 112 -2.22 -15.05 6.08
C ALA A 112 -1.45 -14.94 4.75
N TRP A 113 -2.09 -15.26 3.63
CA TRP A 113 -1.46 -15.20 2.31
C TRP A 113 -1.34 -13.77 1.77
N GLU A 114 -2.26 -12.88 2.11
CA GLU A 114 -2.15 -11.45 1.81
C GLU A 114 -0.95 -10.83 2.53
N TYR A 115 -0.76 -11.15 3.81
CA TYR A 115 0.40 -10.72 4.60
C TYR A 115 1.71 -11.26 4.02
N LEU A 116 1.78 -12.56 3.71
CA LEU A 116 2.99 -13.15 3.10
C LEU A 116 3.34 -12.46 1.77
N ARG A 117 2.35 -12.19 0.92
CA ARG A 117 2.56 -11.46 -0.34
C ARG A 117 3.11 -10.05 -0.10
N GLY A 118 2.59 -9.37 0.92
CA GLY A 118 3.03 -8.04 1.33
C GLY A 118 4.45 -7.98 1.92
N HIS A 119 5.07 -9.10 2.28
CA HIS A 119 6.36 -9.13 3.00
C HIS A 119 7.45 -9.99 2.35
N VAL A 120 7.09 -11.05 1.62
CA VAL A 120 8.04 -12.05 1.13
C VAL A 120 8.45 -11.81 -0.33
N LEU A 121 7.48 -11.62 -1.22
CA LEU A 121 7.76 -11.50 -2.65
C LEU A 121 8.44 -10.15 -2.94
N PHE A 122 9.67 -10.19 -3.46
CA PHE A 122 10.46 -9.01 -3.82
C PHE A 122 10.61 -7.96 -2.70
N GLY A 123 10.79 -8.40 -1.44
CA GLY A 123 10.87 -7.48 -0.30
C GLY A 123 9.53 -6.90 0.16
N GLY A 124 8.44 -7.36 -0.47
CA GLY A 124 7.06 -7.07 -0.12
C GLY A 124 6.29 -6.37 -1.25
N TRP A 125 5.08 -6.87 -1.53
CA TRP A 125 4.18 -6.26 -2.52
C TRP A 125 2.73 -6.28 -2.05
N PRO A 126 2.31 -5.29 -1.22
CA PRO A 126 0.98 -5.26 -0.60
C PRO A 126 -0.13 -4.67 -1.49
N TRP A 127 0.11 -4.50 -2.80
CA TRP A 127 -0.85 -3.87 -3.73
C TRP A 127 -2.14 -4.69 -3.90
N GLY A 128 -3.33 -4.08 -3.83
CA GLY A 128 -4.58 -4.82 -4.05
C GLY A 128 -5.03 -5.70 -2.88
N SER A 129 -4.60 -5.39 -1.66
CA SER A 129 -5.16 -6.02 -0.44
C SER A 129 -6.66 -5.72 -0.29
N LEU A 130 -7.44 -6.72 0.14
CA LEU A 130 -8.89 -6.63 0.23
C LEU A 130 -9.33 -5.53 1.19
N GLY A 131 -8.65 -5.37 2.32
CA GLY A 131 -8.98 -4.40 3.36
C GLY A 131 -8.88 -2.96 2.89
N HIS A 132 -7.99 -2.69 1.94
CA HIS A 132 -7.89 -1.35 1.40
C HIS A 132 -9.24 -0.88 0.80
N THR A 133 -10.12 -1.81 0.33
CA THR A 133 -11.35 -1.51 -0.46
C THR A 133 -12.23 -0.50 0.23
N GLN A 134 -12.11 -0.48 1.55
CA GLN A 134 -12.90 0.28 2.47
C GLN A 134 -12.31 1.68 2.75
N TYR A 135 -11.31 2.17 2.01
CA TYR A 135 -10.70 3.50 2.22
C TYR A 135 -11.73 4.65 2.24
N SER A 136 -12.80 4.51 1.44
CA SER A 136 -13.90 5.47 1.35
C SER A 136 -15.02 5.22 2.38
N ASN A 137 -15.03 4.06 3.03
CA ASN A 137 -16.00 3.73 4.07
C ASN A 137 -15.51 4.29 5.42
N VAL A 138 -16.04 5.46 5.77
CA VAL A 138 -15.62 6.23 6.96
C VAL A 138 -15.67 5.41 8.25
N LEU A 139 -16.64 4.50 8.39
CA LEU A 139 -16.78 3.67 9.59
C LEU A 139 -15.80 2.49 9.57
N ILE A 140 -15.80 1.71 8.48
CA ILE A 140 -15.03 0.47 8.41
C ILE A 140 -13.53 0.73 8.38
N ARG A 141 -13.07 1.81 7.73
CA ARG A 141 -11.64 2.13 7.69
C ARG A 141 -11.03 2.41 9.07
N GLN A 142 -11.83 2.85 10.06
CA GLN A 142 -11.33 3.12 11.42
C GLN A 142 -10.86 1.86 12.14
N ILE A 143 -11.28 0.67 11.69
CA ILE A 143 -10.78 -0.60 12.22
C ILE A 143 -9.25 -0.67 12.11
N ALA A 144 -8.65 -0.04 11.09
CA ALA A 144 -7.21 -0.06 10.89
C ALA A 144 -6.42 0.49 12.10
N ALA A 145 -6.96 1.47 12.83
CA ALA A 145 -6.34 1.99 14.06
C ALA A 145 -6.16 0.94 15.18
N THR A 146 -6.89 -0.19 15.10
CA THR A 146 -6.83 -1.28 16.08
C THR A 146 -6.29 -2.58 15.50
N ALA A 147 -6.72 -2.96 14.30
CA ALA A 147 -6.45 -4.28 13.73
C ALA A 147 -5.62 -4.25 12.43
N GLY A 148 -5.17 -3.06 12.01
CA GLY A 148 -4.52 -2.83 10.72
C GLY A 148 -5.44 -3.09 9.53
N VAL A 149 -4.90 -2.92 8.32
CA VAL A 149 -5.62 -3.25 7.07
C VAL A 149 -6.01 -4.73 7.03
N GLY A 150 -5.15 -5.62 7.54
CA GLY A 150 -5.42 -7.06 7.56
C GLY A 150 -6.68 -7.44 8.35
N GLY A 151 -7.01 -6.70 9.42
CA GLY A 151 -8.29 -6.85 10.11
C GLY A 151 -9.50 -6.56 9.22
N ILE A 152 -9.42 -5.52 8.40
CA ILE A 152 -10.48 -5.18 7.45
C ILE A 152 -10.60 -6.26 6.36
N SER A 153 -9.46 -6.76 5.86
CA SER A 153 -9.45 -7.89 4.92
C SER A 153 -10.17 -9.11 5.49
N PHE A 154 -9.92 -9.45 6.76
CA PHE A 154 -10.63 -10.53 7.46
C PHE A 154 -12.14 -10.29 7.45
N LEU A 155 -12.59 -9.09 7.84
CA LEU A 155 -14.00 -8.76 7.95
C LEU A 155 -14.72 -8.89 6.60
N VAL A 156 -14.13 -8.35 5.53
CA VAL A 156 -14.70 -8.42 4.18
C VAL A 156 -14.75 -9.87 3.68
N ALA A 157 -13.68 -10.64 3.86
CA ALA A 157 -13.66 -12.05 3.48
C ALA A 157 -14.70 -12.87 4.28
N TRP A 158 -14.84 -12.59 5.58
CA TRP A 158 -15.78 -13.27 6.46
C TRP A 158 -17.24 -13.05 6.06
N VAL A 159 -17.62 -11.80 5.76
CA VAL A 159 -18.98 -11.50 5.26
C VAL A 159 -19.25 -12.19 3.93
N ASN A 160 -18.29 -12.21 3.01
CA ASN A 160 -18.44 -12.96 1.76
C ASN A 160 -18.71 -14.45 2.01
N VAL A 161 -18.03 -15.06 2.99
CA VAL A 161 -18.29 -16.47 3.36
C VAL A 161 -19.70 -16.64 3.90
N ILE A 162 -20.16 -15.75 4.79
CA ILE A 162 -21.53 -15.80 5.34
C ILE A 162 -22.57 -15.65 4.22
N LEU A 163 -22.36 -14.74 3.28
CA LEU A 163 -23.29 -14.51 2.16
C LEU A 163 -23.30 -15.69 1.18
N ALA A 164 -22.13 -16.24 0.82
CA ALA A 164 -22.06 -17.45 0.01
C ALA A 164 -22.75 -18.63 0.68
N GLN A 165 -22.65 -18.68 2.01
CA GLN A 165 -23.34 -19.62 2.85
C GLN A 165 -24.87 -19.42 2.83
N ALA A 166 -25.37 -18.20 3.03
CA ALA A 166 -26.79 -17.91 2.98
C ALA A 166 -27.39 -18.22 1.59
N LEU A 167 -26.72 -17.78 0.51
CA LEU A 167 -27.14 -18.02 -0.87
C LEU A 167 -27.26 -19.52 -1.17
N ALA A 168 -26.27 -20.30 -0.74
CA ALA A 168 -26.29 -21.75 -0.86
C ALA A 168 -27.49 -22.42 -0.18
N ARG A 169 -27.90 -21.94 1.00
CA ARG A 169 -29.10 -22.46 1.70
C ARG A 169 -30.37 -22.12 0.92
N VAL A 170 -30.48 -20.91 0.40
CA VAL A 170 -31.63 -20.43 -0.39
C VAL A 170 -31.77 -21.24 -1.69
N VAL A 171 -30.66 -21.46 -2.40
CA VAL A 171 -30.64 -22.30 -3.61
C VAL A 171 -31.02 -23.74 -3.26
N ALA A 172 -30.53 -24.27 -2.14
CA ALA A 172 -30.87 -25.62 -1.69
C ALA A 172 -32.31 -25.79 -1.19
N SER A 173 -32.95 -24.71 -0.70
CA SER A 173 -34.35 -24.71 -0.25
C SER A 173 -35.36 -24.58 -1.39
N GLY A 174 -34.90 -24.55 -2.65
CA GLY A 174 -35.78 -24.55 -3.84
C GLY A 174 -36.27 -23.16 -4.26
N TRP A 175 -35.73 -22.08 -3.71
CA TRP A 175 -35.92 -20.72 -4.25
C TRP A 175 -35.13 -20.60 -5.56
N GLY A 176 -35.73 -21.10 -6.63
CA GLY A 176 -35.08 -21.26 -7.93
C GLY A 176 -35.68 -22.33 -8.84
N ALA A 177 -36.92 -22.76 -8.61
CA ALA A 177 -37.74 -23.37 -9.67
C ALA A 177 -38.16 -22.29 -10.70
N TRP A 178 -37.18 -21.59 -11.27
CA TRP A 178 -37.38 -20.82 -12.50
C TRP A 178 -37.33 -21.83 -13.65
N PRO A 179 -38.36 -21.94 -14.50
CA PRO A 179 -38.33 -22.91 -15.61
C PRO A 179 -37.20 -22.53 -16.57
N GLY A 180 -36.11 -23.30 -16.57
CA GLY A 180 -35.15 -23.36 -17.70
C GLY A 180 -33.75 -22.75 -17.54
N ALA A 181 -33.33 -22.18 -16.40
CA ALA A 181 -32.09 -21.36 -16.39
C ALA A 181 -30.86 -21.92 -15.63
N TRP A 182 -30.92 -23.07 -14.96
CA TRP A 182 -29.73 -23.62 -14.27
C TRP A 182 -29.45 -25.07 -14.68
N PRO A 183 -28.23 -25.40 -15.16
CA PRO A 183 -27.91 -26.77 -15.54
C PRO A 183 -28.09 -27.71 -14.34
N GLN A 184 -28.82 -28.80 -14.55
CA GLN A 184 -29.13 -29.89 -13.61
C GLN A 184 -27.88 -30.63 -13.06
N ALA A 185 -26.67 -30.14 -13.35
CA ALA A 185 -25.41 -30.70 -12.92
C ALA A 185 -25.10 -30.48 -11.43
N VAL A 186 -25.80 -29.57 -10.75
CA VAL A 186 -25.58 -29.30 -9.32
C VAL A 186 -26.46 -30.22 -8.48
N LYS A 187 -25.92 -31.35 -8.00
CA LYS A 187 -26.64 -32.27 -7.10
C LYS A 187 -26.97 -31.59 -5.75
N PRO A 188 -28.23 -31.22 -5.45
CA PRO A 188 -28.59 -30.53 -4.20
C PRO A 188 -28.44 -31.42 -2.96
N ALA A 189 -28.35 -32.74 -3.14
CA ALA A 189 -28.14 -33.71 -2.06
C ALA A 189 -26.75 -33.60 -1.40
N ALA A 190 -25.70 -33.25 -2.16
CA ALA A 190 -24.37 -33.00 -1.61
C ALA A 190 -24.33 -31.73 -0.74
N TRP A 191 -25.22 -30.77 -1.04
CA TRP A 191 -25.39 -29.56 -0.25
C TRP A 191 -26.06 -29.86 1.09
N ARG A 192 -27.16 -30.61 1.13
CA ARG A 192 -27.85 -30.94 2.41
C ARG A 192 -26.96 -31.72 3.39
N ALA A 193 -26.15 -32.68 2.90
CA ALA A 193 -25.30 -33.50 3.76
C ALA A 193 -24.06 -32.77 4.31
N LYS A 194 -23.46 -31.82 3.56
CA LYS A 194 -22.35 -30.99 4.07
C LYS A 194 -22.80 -29.85 4.99
N TRP A 195 -24.08 -29.48 4.92
CA TRP A 195 -24.66 -28.34 5.64
C TRP A 195 -25.39 -28.69 6.94
N GLN A 196 -25.55 -29.98 7.25
CA GLN A 196 -26.20 -30.42 8.49
C GLN A 196 -25.41 -29.96 9.71
N GLN A 197 -25.85 -28.79 10.19
CA GLN A 197 -25.90 -28.28 11.55
C GLN A 197 -24.77 -28.74 12.46
N ARG A 198 -23.68 -27.96 12.47
CA ARG A 198 -22.81 -27.91 13.64
C ARG A 198 -23.22 -26.67 14.45
N PRO A 199 -23.70 -26.80 15.70
CA PRO A 199 -23.95 -25.66 16.60
C PRO A 199 -22.72 -24.75 16.76
N VAL A 200 -21.54 -25.30 16.48
CA VAL A 200 -20.24 -24.61 16.38
C VAL A 200 -20.27 -23.39 15.45
N LEU A 201 -21.03 -23.39 14.33
CA LEU A 201 -21.05 -22.23 13.42
C LEU A 201 -21.72 -21.01 14.07
N GLY A 202 -22.84 -21.22 14.77
CA GLY A 202 -23.54 -20.15 15.49
C GLY A 202 -22.66 -19.56 16.60
N SER A 203 -22.01 -20.43 17.39
CA SER A 203 -21.10 -20.03 18.46
C SER A 203 -19.85 -19.31 17.92
N VAL A 204 -19.28 -19.78 16.81
CA VAL A 204 -18.13 -19.12 16.14
C VAL A 204 -18.52 -17.76 15.59
N THR A 205 -19.66 -17.66 14.90
CA THR A 205 -20.15 -16.37 14.41
C THR A 205 -20.41 -15.41 15.58
N ALA A 206 -21.06 -15.86 16.65
CA ALA A 206 -21.30 -15.04 17.83
C ALA A 206 -19.98 -14.59 18.51
N LEU A 207 -18.99 -15.47 18.60
CA LEU A 207 -17.66 -15.13 19.13
C LEU A 207 -16.96 -14.07 18.26
N LEU A 208 -16.97 -14.24 16.93
CA LEU A 208 -16.37 -13.28 16.01
C LEU A 208 -17.08 -11.92 16.08
N VAL A 209 -18.42 -11.90 16.11
CA VAL A 209 -19.18 -10.67 16.32
C VAL A 209 -18.78 -10.01 17.62
N THR A 210 -18.68 -10.77 18.71
CA THR A 210 -18.27 -10.25 20.02
C THR A 210 -16.86 -9.64 19.97
N LEU A 211 -15.89 -10.32 19.35
CA LEU A 211 -14.53 -9.81 19.16
C LEU A 211 -14.53 -8.51 18.35
N TRP A 212 -15.33 -8.45 17.27
CA TRP A 212 -15.48 -7.25 16.46
C TRP A 212 -16.10 -6.08 17.24
N VAL A 213 -17.12 -6.34 18.06
CA VAL A 213 -17.70 -5.32 18.94
C VAL A 213 -16.68 -4.80 19.94
N VAL A 214 -15.84 -5.67 20.52
CA VAL A 214 -14.76 -5.27 21.42
C VAL A 214 -13.73 -4.40 20.69
N LEU A 215 -13.26 -4.80 19.51
CA LEU A 215 -12.31 -4.02 18.71
C LEU A 215 -12.86 -2.64 18.34
N LEU A 216 -14.14 -2.57 17.94
CA LEU A 216 -14.82 -1.30 17.66
C LEU A 216 -14.96 -0.44 18.94
N GLY A 217 -15.25 -1.06 20.08
CA GLY A 217 -15.30 -0.38 21.38
C GLY A 217 -13.95 0.22 21.76
N VAL A 218 -12.85 -0.53 21.62
CA VAL A 218 -11.48 -0.03 21.82
C VAL A 218 -11.20 1.14 20.87
N GLY A 219 -11.51 0.98 19.58
CA GLY A 219 -11.31 2.04 18.58
C GLY A 219 -12.11 3.31 18.88
N ALA A 220 -13.34 3.18 19.40
CA ALA A 220 -14.17 4.32 19.82
C ALA A 220 -13.59 5.04 21.04
N VAL A 221 -13.11 4.31 22.05
CA VAL A 221 -12.44 4.91 23.22
C VAL A 221 -11.16 5.64 22.78
N GLU A 222 -10.36 5.02 21.91
CA GLU A 222 -9.17 5.63 21.34
C GLU A 222 -9.48 6.91 20.55
N ALA A 223 -10.53 6.89 19.73
CA ALA A 223 -10.99 8.07 19.02
C ALA A 223 -11.33 9.23 19.97
N VAL A 224 -12.05 8.96 21.07
CA VAL A 224 -12.37 9.97 22.09
C VAL A 224 -11.10 10.50 22.77
N MET A 225 -10.16 9.61 23.12
CA MET A 225 -8.88 10.00 23.73
C MET A 225 -8.03 10.86 22.79
N PHE A 226 -8.00 10.52 21.51
CA PHE A 226 -7.28 11.29 20.49
C PHE A 226 -7.84 12.70 20.33
N VAL A 227 -9.17 12.85 20.22
CA VAL A 227 -9.83 14.16 20.07
C VAL A 227 -9.59 15.05 21.29
N ARG A 228 -9.50 14.48 22.49
CA ARG A 228 -9.23 15.22 23.73
C ARG A 228 -7.76 15.55 23.95
N ALA A 229 -6.86 14.91 23.23
CA ALA A 229 -5.43 15.08 23.45
C ALA A 229 -4.96 16.44 22.92
N PRO A 230 -4.04 17.14 23.63
CA PRO A 230 -3.54 18.44 23.19
C PRO A 230 -2.91 18.37 21.80
N GLN A 231 -3.34 19.26 20.91
CA GLN A 231 -2.83 19.36 19.54
C GLN A 231 -1.89 20.55 19.40
N LYS A 232 -0.82 20.37 18.62
CA LYS A 232 -0.01 21.46 18.07
C LYS A 232 -0.39 21.65 16.61
N HIS A 233 -0.53 22.90 16.18
CA HIS A 233 -0.96 23.27 14.84
C HIS A 233 0.16 23.96 14.07
N PHE A 234 0.29 23.63 12.79
CA PHE A 234 1.17 24.34 11.87
C PHE A 234 0.66 24.22 10.43
N ARG A 235 1.16 25.07 9.53
CA ARG A 235 0.86 24.99 8.10
C ARG A 235 2.01 24.39 7.32
N VAL A 236 1.69 23.49 6.40
CA VAL A 236 2.62 22.90 5.46
C VAL A 236 2.26 23.31 4.04
N ALA A 237 3.27 23.59 3.21
CA ALA A 237 3.07 23.78 1.77
C ALA A 237 3.57 22.55 1.00
N LEU A 238 2.71 21.97 0.17
CA LEU A 238 3.00 20.80 -0.66
C LEU A 238 3.12 21.24 -2.12
N LEU A 239 4.28 21.04 -2.74
CA LEU A 239 4.57 21.52 -4.09
C LEU A 239 4.43 20.41 -5.13
N GLN A 240 3.78 20.75 -6.23
CA GLN A 240 3.54 19.91 -7.40
C GLN A 240 4.19 20.55 -8.62
N GLY A 241 5.29 19.95 -9.10
CA GLY A 241 6.14 20.54 -10.15
C GLY A 241 5.67 20.28 -11.58
N ASN A 242 4.83 19.25 -11.81
CA ASN A 242 4.34 18.85 -13.14
C ASN A 242 5.45 18.76 -14.21
N THR A 243 6.52 18.03 -13.93
CA THR A 243 7.62 17.81 -14.88
C THR A 243 7.25 16.88 -16.01
N ASP A 244 7.98 16.96 -17.13
CA ASP A 244 7.90 15.99 -18.21
C ASP A 244 9.00 14.93 -18.11
N THR A 245 8.61 13.67 -17.84
CA THR A 245 9.54 12.54 -17.69
C THR A 245 10.11 12.02 -19.01
N THR A 246 9.57 12.43 -20.17
CA THR A 246 10.14 12.05 -21.48
C THR A 246 11.22 13.03 -21.95
N ALA A 247 11.34 14.18 -21.29
CA ALA A 247 12.37 15.15 -21.62
C ALA A 247 13.77 14.56 -21.36
N ARG A 248 14.71 14.86 -22.25
CA ARG A 248 16.13 14.58 -21.96
C ARG A 248 16.53 15.35 -20.71
N TRP A 249 17.22 14.66 -19.79
CA TRP A 249 17.71 15.25 -18.54
C TRP A 249 18.95 16.13 -18.77
N ASP A 250 18.83 17.10 -19.68
CA ASP A 250 19.89 18.03 -20.05
C ASP A 250 19.86 19.30 -19.20
N ARG A 251 20.86 20.15 -19.38
CA ARG A 251 21.00 21.39 -18.62
C ARG A 251 19.80 22.32 -18.82
N ALA A 252 19.22 22.40 -20.02
CA ALA A 252 18.08 23.28 -20.30
C ALA A 252 16.85 22.83 -19.52
N TYR A 253 16.56 21.53 -19.53
CA TYR A 253 15.48 20.93 -18.76
C TYR A 253 15.68 21.12 -17.25
N LYS A 254 16.88 20.81 -16.73
CA LYS A 254 17.23 21.02 -15.31
C LYS A 254 17.04 22.48 -14.88
N THR A 255 17.44 23.43 -15.72
CA THR A 255 17.25 24.87 -15.47
C THR A 255 15.76 25.21 -15.37
N SER A 256 14.98 24.82 -16.39
CA SER A 256 13.54 25.08 -16.45
C SER A 256 12.78 24.50 -15.25
N LEU A 257 13.13 23.27 -14.86
CA LEU A 257 12.56 22.62 -13.68
C LEU A 257 12.87 23.40 -12.40
N LEU A 258 14.15 23.72 -12.15
CA LEU A 258 14.50 24.44 -10.93
C LEU A 258 13.90 25.85 -10.89
N ASP A 259 13.83 26.56 -12.02
CA ASP A 259 13.18 27.87 -12.10
C ASP A 259 11.70 27.79 -11.77
N ARG A 260 11.01 26.75 -12.25
CA ARG A 260 9.61 26.48 -11.90
C ARG A 260 9.44 26.22 -10.41
N MET A 261 10.23 25.31 -9.86
CA MET A 261 10.15 24.98 -8.44
C MET A 261 10.51 26.18 -7.57
N GLN A 262 11.47 27.02 -7.99
CA GLN A 262 11.81 28.27 -7.32
C GLN A 262 10.62 29.24 -7.28
N ARG A 263 9.89 29.43 -8.39
CA ARG A 263 8.69 30.28 -8.40
C ARG A 263 7.63 29.76 -7.43
N LEU A 264 7.31 28.45 -7.49
CA LEU A 264 6.32 27.84 -6.60
C LEU A 264 6.75 27.92 -5.13
N HIS A 265 8.04 27.72 -4.85
CA HIS A 265 8.61 27.81 -3.51
C HIS A 265 8.47 29.22 -2.95
N LEU A 266 8.85 30.26 -3.70
CA LEU A 266 8.74 31.65 -3.24
C LEU A 266 7.28 32.08 -3.05
N GLN A 267 6.37 31.62 -3.93
CA GLN A 267 4.93 31.84 -3.75
C GLN A 267 4.41 31.16 -2.48
N ALA A 268 4.87 29.94 -2.18
CA ALA A 268 4.53 29.25 -0.95
C ALA A 268 5.11 29.97 0.27
N VAL A 269 6.38 30.42 0.24
CA VAL A 269 7.01 31.21 1.32
C VAL A 269 6.19 32.47 1.64
N ALA A 270 5.66 33.16 0.63
CA ALA A 270 4.81 34.34 0.83
C ALA A 270 3.53 34.02 1.65
N GLN A 271 3.07 32.77 1.64
CA GLN A 271 1.95 32.30 2.46
C GLN A 271 2.35 31.94 3.90
N LYS A 272 3.65 32.04 4.25
CA LYS A 272 4.21 31.78 5.59
C LYS A 272 3.89 30.37 6.16
N PRO A 273 4.19 29.28 5.44
CA PRO A 273 4.15 27.93 5.99
C PRO A 273 5.29 27.73 6.99
N ALA A 274 5.14 26.76 7.89
CA ALA A 274 6.20 26.33 8.79
C ALA A 274 7.16 25.32 8.12
N LEU A 275 6.70 24.63 7.08
CA LEU A 275 7.44 23.60 6.35
C LEU A 275 7.00 23.60 4.87
N ILE A 276 7.95 23.41 3.96
CA ILE A 276 7.69 23.19 2.53
C ILE A 276 8.11 21.75 2.18
N ILE A 277 7.29 21.02 1.43
CA ILE A 277 7.59 19.66 0.96
C ILE A 277 7.52 19.64 -0.56
N TRP A 278 8.62 19.25 -1.19
CA TRP A 278 8.72 19.03 -2.63
C TRP A 278 8.42 17.57 -2.93
N ALA A 279 7.71 17.31 -4.02
CA ALA A 279 7.50 15.96 -4.51
C ALA A 279 8.82 15.29 -4.95
N GLU A 280 8.78 13.97 -5.08
CA GLU A 280 9.93 13.22 -5.58
C GLU A 280 10.32 13.67 -7.00
N SER A 281 11.62 13.77 -7.25
CA SER A 281 12.21 14.21 -8.53
C SER A 281 11.94 15.68 -8.91
N CYS A 282 11.49 16.53 -7.97
CA CYS A 282 11.34 17.97 -8.19
C CYS A 282 12.67 18.73 -8.20
N PHE A 283 13.71 18.20 -7.54
CA PHE A 283 15.04 18.77 -7.61
C PHE A 283 15.83 18.11 -8.76
N PRO A 284 16.34 18.91 -9.72
CA PRO A 284 17.04 18.34 -10.88
C PRO A 284 18.46 17.84 -10.58
N GLY A 285 19.09 18.37 -9.52
CA GLY A 285 20.48 18.09 -9.17
C GLY A 285 20.65 16.94 -8.18
N ILE A 286 21.91 16.73 -7.80
CA ILE A 286 22.33 15.74 -6.80
C ILE A 286 22.96 16.51 -5.64
N LEU A 287 22.44 16.33 -4.43
CA LEU A 287 22.99 16.96 -3.22
C LEU A 287 24.29 16.28 -2.79
N ASP A 288 25.19 17.05 -2.18
CA ASP A 288 26.47 16.60 -1.65
C ASP A 288 27.38 15.97 -2.74
N TYR A 289 27.15 16.28 -4.03
CA TYR A 289 27.93 15.75 -5.16
C TYR A 289 28.70 16.85 -5.92
N PRO A 290 30.05 16.82 -5.96
CA PRO A 290 30.86 17.93 -6.43
C PRO A 290 30.53 18.46 -7.84
N SER A 291 30.20 17.58 -8.79
CA SER A 291 29.89 18.00 -10.17
C SER A 291 28.51 18.66 -10.31
N GLU A 292 27.68 18.61 -9.27
CA GLU A 292 26.30 19.12 -9.24
C GLU A 292 26.15 20.34 -8.31
N ARG A 293 27.29 20.88 -7.82
CA ARG A 293 27.36 22.01 -6.88
C ARG A 293 26.59 23.25 -7.32
N GLU A 294 26.55 23.55 -8.62
CA GLU A 294 25.75 24.65 -9.17
C GLU A 294 24.27 24.54 -8.77
N TRP A 295 23.69 23.34 -8.87
CA TRP A 295 22.28 23.10 -8.55
C TRP A 295 22.03 23.11 -7.05
N GLU A 296 22.97 22.55 -6.29
CA GLU A 296 22.95 22.58 -4.84
C GLU A 296 23.01 24.01 -4.29
N ASP A 297 23.94 24.85 -4.77
CA ASP A 297 24.09 26.23 -4.32
C ASP A 297 22.82 27.06 -4.62
N ARG A 298 22.21 26.85 -5.80
CA ARG A 298 20.92 27.48 -6.14
C ARG A 298 19.80 27.05 -5.20
N LEU A 299 19.70 25.76 -4.89
CA LEU A 299 18.69 25.22 -3.98
C LEU A 299 18.89 25.74 -2.55
N ARG A 300 20.11 25.65 -2.01
CA ARG A 300 20.41 26.13 -0.65
C ARG A 300 20.23 27.64 -0.55
N GLY A 301 20.63 28.39 -1.58
CA GLY A 301 20.38 29.83 -1.69
C GLY A 301 18.89 30.18 -1.69
N LEU A 302 18.06 29.40 -2.40
CA LEU A 302 16.60 29.54 -2.41
C LEU A 302 16.01 29.31 -1.00
N VAL A 303 16.35 28.19 -0.35
CA VAL A 303 15.85 27.86 0.99
C VAL A 303 16.29 28.93 2.00
N LYS A 304 17.55 29.37 1.94
CA LYS A 304 18.10 30.43 2.79
C LYS A 304 17.38 31.77 2.59
N THR A 305 17.07 32.13 1.34
CA THR A 305 16.35 33.37 1.02
C THR A 305 14.90 33.31 1.50
N GLY A 306 14.26 32.15 1.38
CA GLY A 306 12.90 31.93 1.85
C GLY A 306 12.79 31.85 3.37
N GLY A 307 13.84 31.37 4.05
CA GLY A 307 13.89 31.19 5.50
C GLY A 307 12.92 30.13 6.03
N VAL A 308 12.41 29.24 5.17
CA VAL A 308 11.46 28.18 5.54
C VAL A 308 12.11 26.81 5.36
N PRO A 309 12.10 25.93 6.37
CA PRO A 309 12.59 24.57 6.24
C PRO A 309 11.91 23.83 5.08
N THR A 310 12.69 23.07 4.34
CA THR A 310 12.23 22.43 3.11
C THR A 310 12.67 20.98 3.04
N LEU A 311 11.72 20.07 2.87
CA LEU A 311 11.95 18.66 2.60
C LEU A 311 11.86 18.39 1.10
N LEU A 312 12.83 17.68 0.53
CA LEU A 312 12.87 17.32 -0.89
C LEU A 312 13.61 16.00 -1.11
N THR A 313 13.44 15.36 -2.28
CA THR A 313 14.30 14.24 -2.70
C THR A 313 15.46 14.69 -3.56
N SER A 314 16.54 13.91 -3.50
CA SER A 314 17.66 13.96 -4.42
C SER A 314 18.30 12.57 -4.47
N ASN A 315 18.91 12.20 -5.59
CA ASN A 315 19.82 11.05 -5.58
C ASN A 315 20.99 11.36 -4.64
N GLU A 316 21.58 10.33 -4.04
CA GLU A 316 22.76 10.44 -3.18
C GLU A 316 23.79 9.42 -3.65
N TYR A 317 25.01 9.87 -3.92
CA TYR A 317 26.13 9.01 -4.30
C TYR A 317 27.19 9.04 -3.20
N VAL A 318 27.36 7.89 -2.55
CA VAL A 318 28.31 7.73 -1.46
C VAL A 318 29.50 6.94 -1.98
N GLN A 319 30.67 7.55 -1.97
CA GLN A 319 31.90 6.90 -2.41
C GLN A 319 32.30 5.81 -1.41
N GLU A 320 32.59 4.63 -1.93
CA GLU A 320 33.15 3.52 -1.16
C GLU A 320 34.68 3.51 -1.32
N ASN A 321 35.41 3.63 -0.21
CA ASN A 321 36.87 3.51 -0.21
C ASN A 321 37.25 2.03 -0.04
N ASN A 322 37.14 1.25 -1.11
CA ASN A 322 37.57 -0.15 -1.11
C ASN A 322 38.96 -0.33 -1.71
N ALA A 323 39.64 -1.42 -1.31
CA ALA A 323 41.01 -1.76 -1.71
C ALA A 323 41.18 -2.05 -3.21
N ASP A 324 40.10 -2.38 -3.93
CA ASP A 324 40.11 -2.83 -5.33
C ASP A 324 39.63 -1.78 -6.35
N GLY A 325 39.34 -0.54 -5.91
CA GLY A 325 38.90 0.56 -6.77
C GLY A 325 37.76 1.39 -6.18
N GLN A 326 37.37 2.45 -6.90
CA GLN A 326 36.32 3.38 -6.46
C GLN A 326 34.93 2.91 -6.90
N GLY A 327 34.12 2.48 -5.94
CA GLY A 327 32.68 2.25 -6.12
C GLY A 327 31.86 3.42 -5.60
N TYR A 328 30.62 3.55 -6.07
CA TYR A 328 29.62 4.43 -5.45
C TYR A 328 28.40 3.62 -5.04
N HIS A 329 27.93 3.83 -3.83
CA HIS A 329 26.60 3.42 -3.41
C HIS A 329 25.59 4.49 -3.86
N HIS A 330 24.53 4.06 -4.53
CA HIS A 330 23.50 4.95 -5.04
C HIS A 330 22.25 4.84 -4.17
N TYR A 331 21.74 5.95 -3.66
CA TYR A 331 20.49 6.00 -2.89
C TYR A 331 19.49 6.99 -3.48
N ASN A 332 18.20 6.70 -3.34
CA ASN A 332 17.13 7.67 -3.46
C ASN A 332 16.87 8.24 -2.06
N SER A 333 17.25 9.50 -1.85
CA SER A 333 17.32 10.10 -0.53
C SER A 333 16.40 11.31 -0.43
N SER A 334 15.90 11.56 0.77
CA SER A 334 15.24 12.80 1.14
C SER A 334 16.10 13.59 2.12
N PHE A 335 16.09 14.91 1.95
CA PHE A 335 16.90 15.84 2.72
C PHE A 335 15.99 16.91 3.31
N LEU A 336 16.09 17.11 4.62
CA LEU A 336 15.47 18.23 5.30
C LEU A 336 16.50 19.36 5.37
N LEU A 337 16.26 20.43 4.62
CA LEU A 337 17.05 21.65 4.65
C LEU A 337 16.46 22.61 5.69
N GLY A 338 17.33 23.14 6.55
CA GLY A 338 17.00 24.16 7.53
C GLY A 338 16.92 25.55 6.92
N PRO A 339 16.45 26.54 7.70
CA PRO A 339 16.18 27.88 7.21
C PRO A 339 17.45 28.66 6.78
N ALA A 340 18.66 28.22 7.15
CA ALA A 340 19.91 28.80 6.64
C ALA A 340 20.46 28.05 5.40
N GLY A 341 19.75 27.04 4.90
CA GLY A 341 20.14 26.19 3.77
C GLY A 341 21.02 25.00 4.15
N GLU A 342 21.23 24.77 5.44
CA GLU A 342 21.98 23.64 6.03
C GLU A 342 21.16 22.35 5.99
N THR A 343 21.81 21.19 5.90
CA THR A 343 21.12 19.90 6.00
C THR A 343 20.89 19.55 7.47
N LEU A 344 19.63 19.52 7.91
CA LEU A 344 19.23 19.12 9.28
C LEU A 344 19.15 17.60 9.45
N GLY A 345 18.87 16.88 8.37
CA GLY A 345 18.80 15.42 8.39
C GLY A 345 18.55 14.84 7.00
N ARG A 346 18.80 13.53 6.89
CA ARG A 346 18.62 12.75 5.66
C ARG A 346 17.90 11.45 5.95
N TYR A 347 17.13 10.96 4.99
CA TYR A 347 16.52 9.63 5.01
C TYR A 347 16.72 8.97 3.66
N ARG A 348 17.26 7.75 3.66
CA ARG A 348 17.46 6.91 2.47
C ARG A 348 16.28 5.96 2.33
N LYS A 349 15.69 5.89 1.13
CA LYS A 349 14.56 5.00 0.81
C LYS A 349 14.89 3.55 1.19
N ILE A 350 14.06 2.94 2.02
CA ILE A 350 14.19 1.57 2.52
C ILE A 350 13.50 0.58 1.58
N LYS A 351 12.27 0.88 1.13
CA LYS A 351 11.51 0.00 0.22
C LYS A 351 11.66 0.45 -1.22
N LEU A 352 12.55 -0.22 -1.94
CA LEU A 352 12.80 0.01 -3.36
C LEU A 352 11.73 -0.66 -4.24
N VAL A 353 11.49 -0.09 -5.42
CA VAL A 353 10.60 -0.65 -6.44
C VAL A 353 11.32 -1.78 -7.19
N PRO A 354 10.85 -3.04 -7.11
CA PRO A 354 11.45 -4.13 -7.86
C PRO A 354 11.35 -3.89 -9.36
N PHE A 355 12.43 -4.18 -10.09
CA PHE A 355 12.57 -3.96 -11.54
C PHE A 355 12.56 -2.49 -12.00
N GLY A 356 12.38 -1.54 -11.08
CA GLY A 356 12.47 -0.10 -11.36
C GLY A 356 13.73 0.53 -10.77
N GLU A 357 14.03 0.19 -9.51
CA GLU A 357 15.17 0.73 -8.76
C GLU A 357 16.24 -0.33 -8.45
N TYR A 358 15.89 -1.62 -8.54
CA TYR A 358 16.83 -2.73 -8.39
C TYR A 358 16.30 -3.98 -9.11
N ILE A 359 17.17 -4.95 -9.39
CA ILE A 359 16.76 -6.26 -9.91
C ILE A 359 16.81 -7.31 -8.78
N PRO A 360 15.69 -7.96 -8.43
CA PRO A 360 15.69 -9.00 -7.40
C PRO A 360 16.55 -10.21 -7.78
N TRP A 361 17.24 -10.79 -6.79
CA TRP A 361 18.07 -12.00 -6.90
C TRP A 361 19.24 -11.88 -7.89
N GLU A 362 20.46 -12.16 -7.42
CA GLU A 362 21.69 -12.05 -8.23
C GLU A 362 21.67 -12.87 -9.52
N ILE A 363 21.04 -14.04 -9.52
CA ILE A 363 20.94 -14.89 -10.72
C ILE A 363 20.07 -14.22 -11.79
N LEU A 364 18.93 -13.64 -11.39
CA LEU A 364 18.03 -12.97 -12.30
C LEU A 364 18.64 -11.65 -12.79
N LYS A 365 19.35 -10.92 -11.93
CA LYS A 365 20.17 -9.76 -12.29
C LYS A 365 21.17 -10.10 -13.38
N LYS A 366 22.02 -11.11 -13.16
CA LYS A 366 23.01 -11.57 -14.14
C LYS A 366 22.36 -11.99 -15.47
N PHE A 367 21.24 -12.72 -15.41
CA PHE A 367 20.51 -13.13 -16.61
C PHE A 367 19.96 -11.93 -17.39
N LEU A 368 19.29 -10.98 -16.72
CA LEU A 368 18.74 -9.80 -17.40
C LEU A 368 19.82 -8.91 -17.99
N HIS A 369 20.94 -8.69 -17.31
CA HIS A 369 22.08 -7.96 -17.88
C HIS A 369 22.72 -8.67 -19.08
N ALA A 370 22.62 -10.00 -19.17
CA ALA A 370 23.14 -10.76 -20.32
C ALA A 370 22.22 -10.69 -21.55
N VAL A 371 20.91 -10.43 -21.36
CA VAL A 371 19.89 -10.48 -22.42
C VAL A 371 19.37 -9.07 -22.78
N VAL A 372 19.47 -8.11 -21.87
CA VAL A 372 18.97 -6.73 -22.00
C VAL A 372 20.12 -5.76 -21.74
N ARG A 373 20.36 -4.85 -22.69
CA ARG A 373 21.51 -3.92 -22.68
C ARG A 373 21.46 -2.92 -21.51
N GLU A 374 20.26 -2.51 -21.09
CA GLU A 374 20.02 -1.61 -19.95
C GLU A 374 18.72 -2.03 -19.23
N PRO A 375 18.78 -2.98 -18.28
CA PRO A 375 17.57 -3.55 -17.68
C PRO A 375 16.90 -2.60 -16.67
N ILE A 376 17.65 -1.69 -16.03
CA ILE A 376 17.15 -0.63 -15.16
C ILE A 376 17.98 0.66 -15.33
N PRO A 377 17.40 1.86 -15.07
CA PRO A 377 18.10 3.15 -15.26
C PRO A 377 19.22 3.41 -14.25
N VAL A 378 19.02 3.03 -12.97
CA VAL A 378 19.98 3.16 -11.87
C VAL A 378 19.72 2.00 -10.91
N ASP A 379 20.79 1.37 -10.42
CA ASP A 379 20.73 0.30 -9.42
C ASP A 379 20.93 0.93 -8.03
N PHE A 380 19.82 1.20 -7.34
CA PHE A 380 19.81 1.81 -6.02
C PHE A 380 19.96 0.76 -4.91
N GLU A 381 20.53 1.19 -3.80
CA GLU A 381 20.61 0.42 -2.56
C GLU A 381 19.56 0.89 -1.54
N PRO A 382 19.04 -0.03 -0.72
CA PRO A 382 18.08 0.32 0.31
C PRO A 382 18.77 1.01 1.49
N GLY A 383 18.11 1.99 2.08
CA GLY A 383 18.43 2.51 3.40
C GLY A 383 18.20 1.47 4.50
N HIS A 384 18.84 1.68 5.65
CA HIS A 384 18.74 0.79 6.81
C HIS A 384 18.24 1.49 8.09
N GLU A 385 18.07 2.81 8.04
CA GLU A 385 17.70 3.62 9.19
C GLU A 385 16.27 4.14 9.08
N TYR A 386 15.44 3.78 10.06
CA TYR A 386 14.11 4.37 10.25
C TYR A 386 14.26 5.78 10.82
N ALA A 387 14.57 6.75 9.96
CA ALA A 387 14.83 8.12 10.38
C ALA A 387 13.53 8.90 10.64
N SER A 388 13.54 9.69 11.72
CA SER A 388 12.61 10.79 11.90
C SER A 388 13.42 12.08 11.89
N LEU A 389 13.18 12.89 10.86
CA LEU A 389 13.84 14.17 10.66
C LEU A 389 13.20 15.18 11.62
N VAL A 390 14.00 15.78 12.49
CA VAL A 390 13.51 16.66 13.54
C VAL A 390 13.57 18.11 13.07
N PHE A 391 12.45 18.82 13.17
CA PHE A 391 12.40 20.27 13.05
C PHE A 391 11.56 20.87 14.17
N GLY A 392 12.20 21.65 15.05
CA GLY A 392 11.59 22.09 16.30
C GLY A 392 11.15 20.88 17.13
N ASP A 393 9.86 20.83 17.49
CA ASP A 393 9.25 19.69 18.20
C ASP A 393 8.60 18.65 17.25
N LEU A 394 8.68 18.86 15.93
CA LEU A 394 8.05 17.99 14.95
C LEU A 394 9.02 16.90 14.49
N ASN A 395 8.60 15.67 14.69
CA ASN A 395 9.21 14.47 14.12
C ASN A 395 8.56 14.15 12.76
N LEU A 396 9.26 14.49 11.68
CA LEU A 396 8.84 14.30 10.30
C LEU A 396 9.43 13.01 9.75
N SER A 397 8.63 12.12 9.19
CA SER A 397 9.14 10.88 8.58
C SER A 397 8.80 10.84 7.09
N PRO A 398 9.82 10.93 6.21
CA PRO A 398 9.63 10.77 4.78
C PRO A 398 9.19 9.34 4.43
N LEU A 399 8.33 9.25 3.42
CA LEU A 399 7.92 8.02 2.75
C LEU A 399 8.03 8.29 1.24
N ILE A 400 9.10 7.79 0.62
CA ILE A 400 9.41 8.09 -0.77
C ILE A 400 8.64 7.14 -1.68
N CYS A 401 7.74 7.70 -2.49
CA CYS A 401 7.02 7.01 -3.55
C CYS A 401 6.32 5.76 -3.04
N TYR A 402 6.76 4.60 -3.53
CA TYR A 402 6.31 3.26 -3.19
C TYR A 402 6.28 2.93 -1.68
N GLU A 403 6.94 3.70 -0.82
CA GLU A 403 6.98 3.45 0.63
C GLU A 403 5.67 3.73 1.38
N ASP A 404 4.81 4.59 0.85
CA ASP A 404 3.67 5.16 1.59
C ASP A 404 2.48 4.21 1.81
N HIS A 405 2.61 2.95 1.42
CA HIS A 405 1.63 1.89 1.62
C HIS A 405 2.25 0.62 2.24
N PHE A 406 3.49 0.71 2.74
CA PHE A 406 4.10 -0.35 3.54
C PHE A 406 3.76 -0.15 5.02
N GLU A 407 2.78 -0.92 5.49
CA GLU A 407 2.31 -0.94 6.87
C GLU A 407 3.47 -1.09 7.89
N GLU A 408 4.40 -2.03 7.65
CA GLU A 408 5.57 -2.22 8.53
C GLU A 408 6.47 -0.98 8.61
N LEU A 409 6.67 -0.28 7.50
CA LEU A 409 7.49 0.93 7.48
C LEU A 409 6.79 2.06 8.24
N GLY A 410 5.49 2.27 7.99
CA GLY A 410 4.66 3.22 8.75
C GLY A 410 4.70 2.95 10.25
N PHE A 411 4.55 1.68 10.64
CA PHE A 411 4.62 1.23 12.02
C PHE A 411 5.97 1.55 12.68
N GLN A 412 7.08 1.20 12.02
CA GLN A 412 8.41 1.43 12.54
C GLN A 412 8.73 2.93 12.71
N LEU A 413 8.25 3.78 11.80
CA LEU A 413 8.41 5.23 11.87
C LEU A 413 7.53 5.84 12.98
N ALA A 414 6.25 5.47 13.04
CA ALA A 414 5.31 5.98 14.06
C ALA A 414 5.73 5.59 15.48
N ARG A 415 6.16 4.34 15.68
CA ARG A 415 6.64 3.82 16.97
C ARG A 415 7.90 4.57 17.45
N ARG A 416 8.76 5.01 16.52
CA ARG A 416 9.95 5.83 16.80
C ARG A 416 9.65 7.32 16.98
N GLY A 417 8.40 7.75 16.80
CA GLY A 417 7.96 9.08 17.17
C GLY A 417 7.50 9.96 16.03
N ALA A 418 7.34 9.46 14.80
CA ALA A 418 6.81 10.23 13.68
C ALA A 418 5.45 10.88 14.03
N ARG A 419 5.30 12.16 13.73
CA ARG A 419 4.08 12.97 13.95
C ARG A 419 3.57 13.67 12.70
N LEU A 420 4.32 13.60 11.61
CA LEU A 420 3.88 13.88 10.26
C LEU A 420 4.56 12.88 9.32
N PHE A 421 3.78 12.19 8.49
CA PHE A 421 4.31 11.46 7.35
C PHE A 421 4.40 12.39 6.15
N ALA A 422 5.53 12.36 5.44
CA ALA A 422 5.73 13.10 4.20
C ALA A 422 5.79 12.11 3.02
N GLY A 423 4.65 11.90 2.37
CA GLY A 423 4.53 11.06 1.18
C GLY A 423 5.06 11.80 -0.04
N MET A 424 6.29 11.52 -0.46
CA MET A 424 6.96 12.24 -1.56
C MET A 424 6.98 11.33 -2.78
N ALA A 425 6.07 11.54 -3.72
CA ALA A 425 5.85 10.62 -4.83
C ALA A 425 6.08 11.27 -6.19
N ASN A 426 6.53 10.46 -7.15
CA ASN A 426 6.50 10.78 -8.56
C ASN A 426 5.60 9.76 -9.27
N ASP A 427 4.30 10.02 -9.32
CA ASP A 427 3.36 9.09 -9.97
C ASP A 427 3.26 9.28 -11.49
N ARG A 428 4.06 10.18 -12.09
CA ARG A 428 3.97 10.49 -13.52
C ARG A 428 4.13 9.27 -14.41
N TRP A 429 4.92 8.29 -13.95
CA TRP A 429 5.14 7.01 -14.64
C TRP A 429 3.85 6.35 -15.11
N ALA A 430 2.75 6.48 -14.37
CA ALA A 430 1.48 5.83 -14.71
C ALA A 430 0.43 6.77 -15.34
N GLY A 431 0.79 8.03 -15.66
CA GLY A 431 -0.12 8.99 -16.28
C GLY A 431 -1.42 9.20 -15.51
N THR A 432 -2.54 9.40 -16.23
CA THR A 432 -3.88 9.55 -15.64
C THR A 432 -4.50 8.22 -15.19
N SER A 433 -3.74 7.14 -15.09
CA SER A 433 -4.29 5.80 -14.83
C SER A 433 -4.81 5.64 -13.39
N ALA A 434 -5.42 4.48 -13.13
CA ALA A 434 -5.88 4.12 -11.79
C ALA A 434 -4.75 4.06 -10.73
N MET A 435 -3.48 3.98 -11.13
CA MET A 435 -2.35 3.81 -10.22
C MET A 435 -2.29 4.88 -9.14
N SER A 436 -2.26 6.17 -9.49
CA SER A 436 -2.10 7.25 -8.50
C SER A 436 -3.27 7.33 -7.51
N TYR A 437 -4.47 6.92 -7.96
CA TYR A 437 -5.63 6.79 -7.10
C TYR A 437 -5.50 5.60 -6.15
N GLN A 438 -5.07 4.44 -6.66
CA GLN A 438 -4.78 3.26 -5.84
C GLN A 438 -3.70 3.57 -4.80
N HIS A 439 -2.60 4.19 -5.22
CA HIS A 439 -1.48 4.62 -4.38
C HIS A 439 -1.95 5.51 -3.23
N THR A 440 -2.73 6.55 -3.54
CA THR A 440 -3.29 7.46 -2.52
C THR A 440 -4.31 6.78 -1.62
N ALA A 441 -5.15 5.89 -2.16
CA ALA A 441 -6.13 5.16 -1.36
C ALA A 441 -5.48 4.19 -0.37
N MET A 442 -4.30 3.65 -0.68
CA MET A 442 -3.56 2.79 0.24
C MET A 442 -2.87 3.61 1.35
N SER A 443 -2.30 4.77 1.02
CA SER A 443 -1.63 5.60 2.03
C SER A 443 -2.56 6.22 3.08
N VAL A 444 -3.88 6.23 2.82
CA VAL A 444 -4.93 6.53 3.82
C VAL A 444 -4.78 5.67 5.07
N PHE A 445 -4.41 4.41 4.93
CA PHE A 445 -4.41 3.49 6.07
C PHE A 445 -3.27 3.76 7.04
N LEU A 446 -2.07 4.13 6.55
CA LEU A 446 -0.96 4.55 7.43
C LEU A 446 -1.36 5.74 8.31
N ALA A 447 -2.13 6.69 7.75
CA ALA A 447 -2.61 7.85 8.50
C ALA A 447 -3.58 7.44 9.64
N ILE A 448 -4.50 6.51 9.35
CA ILE A 448 -5.50 6.01 10.31
C ILE A 448 -4.83 5.14 11.39
N GLU A 449 -4.00 4.20 10.96
CA GLU A 449 -3.30 3.23 11.81
C GLU A 449 -2.54 3.91 12.94
N HIS A 450 -1.95 5.08 12.66
CA HIS A 450 -1.11 5.78 13.61
C HIS A 450 -1.71 7.06 14.19
N ARG A 451 -2.87 7.51 13.67
CA ARG A 451 -3.42 8.86 13.91
C ARG A 451 -2.41 9.97 13.59
N VAL A 452 -1.74 9.83 12.47
CA VAL A 452 -0.70 10.75 11.99
C VAL A 452 -1.13 11.29 10.64
N TYR A 453 -1.00 12.59 10.40
CA TYR A 453 -1.27 13.17 9.09
C TYR A 453 -0.29 12.63 8.04
N MET A 454 -0.77 12.45 6.81
CA MET A 454 0.06 12.19 5.64
C MET A 454 0.01 13.41 4.73
N ALA A 455 1.10 14.17 4.68
CA ALA A 455 1.33 15.24 3.73
C ALA A 455 1.90 14.66 2.44
N LYS A 456 1.03 14.38 1.46
CA LYS A 456 1.42 13.74 0.20
C LYS A 456 1.68 14.80 -0.88
N ALA A 457 2.95 15.01 -1.22
CA ALA A 457 3.40 15.82 -2.34
C ALA A 457 3.70 14.91 -3.54
N ASN A 458 3.02 15.14 -4.65
CA ASN A 458 3.13 14.30 -5.84
C ASN A 458 3.52 15.16 -7.05
N MET A 459 4.44 14.69 -7.87
CA MET A 459 4.95 15.43 -9.02
C MET A 459 3.85 15.85 -10.01
N THR A 460 2.89 14.96 -10.30
CA THR A 460 1.79 15.20 -11.27
C THR A 460 0.40 15.04 -10.66
N GLY A 461 0.33 14.89 -9.34
CA GLY A 461 -0.90 14.67 -8.62
C GLY A 461 -1.23 13.20 -8.37
N PRO A 462 -2.09 12.92 -7.37
CA PRO A 462 -2.76 13.90 -6.53
C PRO A 462 -1.84 14.37 -5.40
N THR A 463 -1.65 15.69 -5.29
CA THR A 463 -1.03 16.34 -4.13
C THR A 463 -2.13 16.74 -3.15
N CYS A 464 -2.07 16.21 -1.92
CA CYS A 464 -3.12 16.37 -0.92
C CYS A 464 -2.61 16.09 0.50
N LEU A 465 -3.30 16.64 1.50
CA LEU A 465 -3.24 16.19 2.88
C LEU A 465 -4.25 15.05 3.12
N ILE A 466 -3.82 14.01 3.83
CA ILE A 466 -4.70 12.99 4.42
C ILE A 466 -4.66 13.13 5.94
N ASP A 467 -5.83 13.25 6.55
CA ASP A 467 -5.96 13.43 7.99
C ASP A 467 -5.87 12.10 8.79
N PRO A 468 -5.74 12.17 10.13
CA PRO A 468 -5.70 11.00 11.03
C PRO A 468 -6.94 10.10 10.99
N TRP A 469 -8.03 10.54 10.34
CA TRP A 469 -9.27 9.78 10.16
C TRP A 469 -9.37 9.18 8.75
N GLY A 470 -8.39 9.45 7.88
CA GLY A 470 -8.34 9.02 6.50
C GLY A 470 -9.13 9.89 5.52
N ASN A 471 -9.50 11.12 5.90
CA ASN A 471 -10.10 12.06 4.96
C ASN A 471 -9.01 12.65 4.06
N ILE A 472 -9.25 12.59 2.75
CA ILE A 472 -8.37 13.18 1.74
C ILE A 472 -8.90 14.59 1.48
N SER A 473 -8.07 15.60 1.75
CA SER A 473 -8.34 16.98 1.34
C SER A 473 -8.50 17.07 -0.18
N ARG A 474 -9.18 18.10 -0.69
CA ARG A 474 -9.34 18.29 -2.13
C ARG A 474 -7.96 18.32 -2.83
N PRO A 475 -7.61 17.34 -3.68
CA PRO A 475 -6.29 17.30 -4.28
C PRO A 475 -6.07 18.45 -5.27
N LEU A 476 -4.80 18.81 -5.50
CA LEU A 476 -4.46 19.61 -6.68
C LEU A 476 -4.85 18.86 -7.96
N PRO A 477 -5.28 19.56 -9.02
CA PRO A 477 -5.55 18.93 -10.30
C PRO A 477 -4.35 18.15 -10.81
N TYR A 478 -4.60 17.02 -11.47
CA TYR A 478 -3.55 16.24 -12.11
C TYR A 478 -2.91 17.01 -13.26
N PHE A 479 -1.62 16.78 -13.50
CA PHE A 479 -0.84 17.38 -14.59
C PHE A 479 -0.87 18.91 -14.63
N GLN A 480 -1.00 19.56 -13.47
CA GLN A 480 -0.90 21.00 -13.32
C GLN A 480 0.19 21.35 -12.32
N GLU A 481 0.97 22.40 -12.57
CA GLU A 481 1.89 22.92 -11.56
C GLU A 481 1.14 23.72 -10.49
N GLY A 482 1.63 23.70 -9.25
CA GLY A 482 1.01 24.46 -8.17
C GLY A 482 1.53 24.07 -6.80
N PHE A 483 0.95 24.67 -5.77
CA PHE A 483 1.18 24.26 -4.39
C PHE A 483 -0.14 24.26 -3.62
N LYS A 484 -0.19 23.46 -2.55
CA LYS A 484 -1.31 23.42 -1.61
C LYS A 484 -0.82 23.82 -0.22
N LEU A 485 -1.51 24.77 0.40
CA LEU A 485 -1.30 25.14 1.79
C LEU A 485 -2.31 24.39 2.66
N GLU A 486 -1.82 23.72 3.68
CA GLU A 486 -2.60 22.77 4.47
C GLU A 486 -2.33 22.94 5.96
N ASP A 487 -3.40 22.87 6.76
CA ASP A 487 -3.31 22.91 8.22
C ASP A 487 -3.12 21.49 8.77
N VAL A 488 -2.05 21.30 9.54
CA VAL A 488 -1.73 20.04 10.22
C VAL A 488 -1.90 20.23 11.72
N ALA A 489 -2.58 19.28 12.34
CA ALA A 489 -2.69 19.17 13.80
C ALA A 489 -2.04 17.86 14.25
N TYR A 490 -1.11 17.89 15.19
CA TYR A 490 -0.51 16.65 15.68
C TYR A 490 -0.50 16.57 17.20
N THR A 491 -0.57 15.34 17.68
CA THR A 491 -0.59 15.03 19.11
C THR A 491 0.75 14.41 19.52
N PRO A 492 1.64 15.13 20.23
CA PRO A 492 3.00 14.66 20.50
C PRO A 492 3.07 13.29 21.19
N ASN A 493 2.13 12.98 22.08
CA ASN A 493 2.20 11.81 22.96
C ASN A 493 1.11 10.75 22.70
N TYR A 494 0.34 10.86 21.62
CA TYR A 494 -0.71 9.89 21.32
C TYR A 494 -0.18 8.69 20.52
N ARG A 495 -0.67 7.51 20.85
CA ARG A 495 -0.42 6.26 20.13
C ARG A 495 -1.70 5.42 20.14
N THR A 496 -2.14 4.99 18.97
CA THR A 496 -3.22 3.99 18.79
C THR A 496 -2.81 2.63 19.32
N PHE A 497 -3.77 1.72 19.42
CA PHE A 497 -3.55 0.33 19.72
C PHE A 497 -2.60 -0.27 18.69
N PHE A 498 -2.82 0.01 17.41
CA PHE A 498 -1.94 -0.45 16.34
C PHE A 498 -0.51 0.09 16.47
N THR A 499 -0.29 1.36 16.80
CA THR A 499 1.07 1.89 17.05
C THR A 499 1.74 1.25 18.27
N ARG A 500 0.97 0.80 19.27
CA ARG A 500 1.51 0.17 20.48
C ARG A 500 1.89 -1.30 20.26
N PHE A 501 1.03 -2.06 19.59
CA PHE A 501 1.14 -3.51 19.51
C PHE A 501 1.45 -4.02 18.10
N GLY A 502 1.44 -3.14 17.10
CA GLY A 502 1.64 -3.46 15.69
C GLY A 502 0.63 -4.49 15.20
N ASN A 503 1.13 -5.42 14.41
CA ASN A 503 0.35 -6.47 13.76
C ASN A 503 -0.09 -7.63 14.68
N ILE A 504 -0.27 -7.42 15.98
CA ILE A 504 -0.66 -8.51 16.91
C ILE A 504 -1.94 -9.24 16.47
N VAL A 505 -2.93 -8.51 15.93
CA VAL A 505 -4.18 -9.09 15.42
C VAL A 505 -3.89 -9.93 14.17
N VAL A 506 -3.15 -9.38 13.20
CA VAL A 506 -2.78 -10.08 11.98
C VAL A 506 -1.92 -11.31 12.28
N PHE A 507 -0.91 -11.19 13.15
CA PHE A 507 -0.08 -12.31 13.61
C PHE A 507 -0.90 -13.40 14.29
N SER A 508 -1.93 -13.05 15.07
CA SER A 508 -2.83 -14.05 15.65
C SER A 508 -3.57 -14.85 14.57
N PHE A 509 -3.97 -14.20 13.46
CA PHE A 509 -4.60 -14.87 12.32
C PHE A 509 -3.63 -15.79 11.59
N LEU A 510 -2.40 -15.34 11.37
CA LEU A 510 -1.34 -16.14 10.74
C LEU A 510 -1.02 -17.38 11.58
N ILE A 511 -0.74 -17.19 12.87
CA ILE A 511 -0.42 -18.29 13.80
C ILE A 511 -1.56 -19.30 13.81
N LEU A 512 -2.80 -18.85 13.91
CA LEU A 512 -3.97 -19.74 13.91
C LEU A 512 -4.07 -20.50 12.58
N PHE A 513 -3.98 -19.82 11.43
CA PHE A 513 -4.08 -20.47 10.12
C PHE A 513 -2.98 -21.51 9.90
N PHE A 514 -1.72 -21.16 10.14
CA PHE A 514 -0.59 -22.07 9.92
C PHE A 514 -0.55 -23.21 10.93
N SER A 515 -1.02 -22.98 12.16
CA SER A 515 -1.23 -24.08 13.13
C SER A 515 -2.28 -25.07 12.63
N LEU A 516 -3.40 -24.58 12.09
CA LEU A 516 -4.41 -25.45 11.47
C LEU A 516 -3.86 -26.19 10.26
N LEU A 517 -3.05 -25.53 9.44
CA LEU A 517 -2.38 -26.16 8.30
C LEU A 517 -1.43 -27.27 8.75
N ALA A 518 -0.60 -27.04 9.76
CA ALA A 518 0.30 -28.04 10.31
C ALA A 518 -0.46 -29.24 10.89
N VAL A 519 -1.52 -29.00 11.66
CA VAL A 519 -2.39 -30.07 12.19
C VAL A 519 -3.06 -30.85 11.05
N ALA A 520 -3.51 -30.17 9.98
CA ALA A 520 -4.08 -30.83 8.81
C ALA A 520 -3.11 -31.79 8.13
N PHE A 521 -1.81 -31.46 8.07
CA PHE A 521 -0.78 -32.37 7.59
C PHE A 521 -0.50 -33.54 8.55
N ALA A 522 -0.54 -33.31 9.86
CA ALA A 522 -0.23 -34.32 10.88
C ALA A 522 -1.33 -35.38 11.06
N VAL A 523 -2.60 -35.00 10.95
CA VAL A 523 -3.73 -35.94 11.09
C VAL A 523 -3.67 -36.94 9.93
N ARG A 524 -3.67 -38.26 10.16
CA ARG A 524 -3.74 -39.29 9.08
C ARG A 524 -5.11 -39.33 8.42
N LYS A 525 -5.19 -39.73 7.15
CA LYS A 525 -6.46 -39.72 6.39
C LYS A 525 -7.28 -40.82 7.03
N ARG A 526 -8.33 -40.46 7.77
CA ARG A 526 -9.28 -41.48 8.24
C ARG A 526 -9.85 -42.10 6.97
N ALA A 527 -9.51 -43.36 6.75
CA ALA A 527 -9.87 -44.14 5.58
C ALA A 527 -11.39 -44.15 5.40
#